data_AF-A0A851ZZN1-F1
#
_entry.id   AF-A0A851ZZN1-F1
#
_cell.length_a   1.000
_cell.length_b   1.000
_cell.length_c   1.000
_cell.angle_alpha   90.00
_cell.angle_beta   90.00
_cell.angle_gamma   90.00
#
_symmetry.space_group_name_H-M   'P 1'
#
loop_
_entity.id
_entity.type
_entity.pdbx_description
1 polymer ?
#
loop_
_entity_poly.entity_id
_entity_poly.type
_entity_poly.pdbx_seq_one_letter_code
_entity_poly.pdbx_strand_id
1 'polypeptide(L)'
;KTKYSKLIFRKSDTVPEELHQMVQESFLALREHNCFFQDLVRIKGKDFLTPVSRILIGNPGCTYKYLNTRLFTVPWPAESYDIKYCSPQIHDACKALMRLNDYLHIETVKALQGQNLFENKEIEDISVIDRKQSFATSLTEQESVSKDQSSVCVSEDDRSLKNRTSYNLTLLNYMDPLQMLYLKQEPYFGMGNMAVSWHHDENLVERSAVAVYSYSCEDLAIQESNEQELKGRDPAVWHVGLKVAWDIETPGLAVPLHQGDIYLMLDDLNMTHQHCVLAGLSPRFSSTHRVADSSRGTLEYILGRCEVALQNLQTDSDSMALSLKSLEAAVVKQVEEIHNEVEFEWLRQFWFQGKRYLKCTDWWLKPMAKLEEFWRKLEIMTSLVLSEVRKEQQIEEQRNETISCFLLLLKERQKLRKEWTAR
;
A
#
# COMPACT_ATOMS: atom_id res chain seq x y z
N LYS A 1 -24.49 9.09 -2.50
CA LYS A 1 -24.94 10.44 -2.08
C LYS A 1 -24.90 10.57 -0.55
N THR A 2 -25.98 10.45 0.22
CA THR A 2 -26.02 10.82 1.66
C THR A 2 -25.09 10.03 2.60
N LYS A 3 -24.85 8.74 2.36
CA LYS A 3 -23.91 7.91 3.17
C LYS A 3 -22.58 7.63 2.46
N TYR A 4 -22.64 7.49 1.14
CA TYR A 4 -21.51 7.19 0.27
C TYR A 4 -21.29 8.37 -0.70
N SER A 5 -20.84 9.52 -0.18
CA SER A 5 -20.52 10.74 -0.97
C SER A 5 -19.07 10.71 -1.48
N LYS A 6 -18.17 10.14 -0.68
CA LYS A 6 -16.73 10.02 -0.97
C LYS A 6 -16.35 8.83 -1.86
N LEU A 7 -17.34 8.06 -2.33
CA LEU A 7 -17.18 7.10 -3.43
C LEU A 7 -17.54 7.80 -4.75
N ILE A 8 -16.59 7.86 -5.69
CA ILE A 8 -16.83 8.33 -7.05
C ILE A 8 -16.75 7.14 -8.01
N PHE A 9 -17.69 7.09 -8.95
CA PHE A 9 -17.72 6.13 -10.05
C PHE A 9 -17.52 6.84 -11.38
N ARG A 10 -16.87 6.14 -12.33
CA ARG A 10 -16.54 6.58 -13.68
C ARG A 10 -16.72 5.37 -14.59
N LYS A 11 -17.55 5.52 -15.63
CA LYS A 11 -17.72 4.48 -16.64
C LYS A 11 -16.48 4.42 -17.55
N SER A 12 -16.31 3.28 -18.22
CA SER A 12 -15.30 3.10 -19.29
C SER A 12 -15.28 4.24 -20.31
N ASP A 13 -16.44 4.78 -20.71
CA ASP A 13 -16.58 5.92 -21.64
C ASP A 13 -15.82 7.22 -21.26
N THR A 14 -15.32 7.33 -20.02
CA THR A 14 -14.48 8.45 -19.57
C THR A 14 -12.98 8.25 -19.83
N VAL A 15 -12.55 7.04 -20.18
CA VAL A 15 -11.15 6.63 -20.37
C VAL A 15 -10.78 6.64 -21.86
N PRO A 16 -9.58 7.10 -22.26
CA PRO A 16 -9.14 7.00 -23.66
C PRO A 16 -8.99 5.54 -24.12
N GLU A 17 -9.48 5.23 -25.32
CA GLU A 17 -9.44 3.87 -25.89
C GLU A 17 -8.02 3.29 -26.00
N GLU A 18 -7.02 4.11 -26.35
CA GLU A 18 -5.60 3.70 -26.35
C GLU A 18 -5.16 3.21 -24.95
N LEU A 19 -5.61 3.89 -23.89
CA LEU A 19 -5.29 3.51 -22.51
C LEU A 19 -6.06 2.25 -22.09
N HIS A 20 -7.31 2.09 -22.52
CA HIS A 20 -8.08 0.85 -22.34
C HIS A 20 -7.35 -0.35 -22.97
N GLN A 21 -7.01 -0.27 -24.25
CA GLN A 21 -6.30 -1.34 -24.96
C GLN A 21 -4.97 -1.66 -24.27
N MET A 22 -4.14 -0.65 -24.05
CA MET A 22 -2.80 -0.81 -23.49
C MET A 22 -2.81 -1.44 -22.10
N VAL A 23 -3.75 -1.06 -21.23
CA VAL A 23 -3.90 -1.64 -19.88
C VAL A 23 -4.45 -3.07 -19.93
N GLN A 24 -5.39 -3.37 -20.83
CA GLN A 24 -5.98 -4.70 -20.96
C GLN A 24 -4.97 -5.72 -21.54
N GLU A 25 -4.23 -5.35 -22.59
CA GLU A 25 -3.10 -6.13 -23.11
C GLU A 25 -2.03 -6.38 -22.02
N SER A 26 -1.76 -5.38 -21.18
CA SER A 26 -0.80 -5.48 -20.07
C SER A 26 -1.23 -6.49 -19.00
N PHE A 27 -2.51 -6.55 -18.65
CA PHE A 27 -3.04 -7.57 -17.73
C PHE A 27 -2.87 -8.98 -18.29
N LEU A 28 -3.16 -9.17 -19.58
CA LEU A 28 -3.02 -10.45 -20.27
C LEU A 28 -1.55 -10.87 -20.36
N ALA A 29 -0.66 -9.98 -20.79
CA ALA A 29 0.78 -10.24 -20.87
C ALA A 29 1.39 -10.64 -19.51
N LEU A 30 1.01 -9.98 -18.42
CA LEU A 30 1.44 -10.34 -17.06
C LEU A 30 0.87 -11.69 -16.60
N ARG A 31 -0.33 -12.07 -17.05
CA ARG A 31 -0.91 -13.41 -16.79
C ARG A 31 -0.16 -14.49 -17.56
N GLU A 32 0.12 -14.28 -18.84
CA GLU A 32 0.89 -15.20 -19.69
C GLU A 32 2.31 -15.44 -19.17
N HIS A 33 3.00 -14.39 -18.72
CA HIS A 33 4.31 -14.48 -18.08
C HIS A 33 4.26 -15.04 -16.64
N ASN A 34 3.06 -15.47 -16.18
CA ASN A 34 2.82 -16.08 -14.87
C ASN A 34 3.27 -15.19 -13.69
N CYS A 35 3.10 -13.87 -13.82
CA CYS A 35 3.51 -12.83 -12.87
C CYS A 35 2.55 -12.65 -11.68
N PHE A 36 1.34 -13.21 -11.75
CA PHE A 36 0.36 -13.18 -10.66
C PHE A 36 0.51 -14.39 -9.73
N PHE A 37 0.47 -14.15 -8.41
CA PHE A 37 0.64 -15.19 -7.38
C PHE A 37 -0.39 -15.05 -6.26
N GLN A 38 -0.98 -16.14 -5.78
CA GLN A 38 -1.72 -16.10 -4.51
C GLN A 38 -0.74 -15.80 -3.36
N ASP A 39 -1.16 -14.95 -2.43
CA ASP A 39 -0.34 -14.56 -1.27
C ASP A 39 -0.65 -15.47 -0.07
N LEU A 40 0.39 -16.03 0.55
CA LEU A 40 0.27 -16.76 1.80
C LEU A 40 0.25 -15.76 2.98
N VAL A 41 -0.94 -15.28 3.32
CA VAL A 41 -1.19 -14.23 4.33
C VAL A 41 -1.55 -14.81 5.69
N ARG A 42 -1.32 -14.06 6.77
CA ARG A 42 -1.61 -14.51 8.15
C ARG A 42 -2.77 -13.73 8.77
N ILE A 43 -3.89 -14.41 9.01
CA ILE A 43 -5.12 -13.82 9.58
C ILE A 43 -5.43 -14.52 10.91
N LYS A 44 -5.50 -13.74 12.00
CA LYS A 44 -5.78 -14.24 13.37
C LYS A 44 -4.92 -15.46 13.78
N GLY A 45 -3.64 -15.43 13.42
CA GLY A 45 -2.67 -16.48 13.77
C GLY A 45 -2.75 -17.76 12.92
N LYS A 46 -3.53 -17.77 11.84
CA LYS A 46 -3.58 -18.85 10.84
C LYS A 46 -3.14 -18.35 9.48
N ASP A 47 -2.43 -19.18 8.73
CA ASP A 47 -1.98 -18.86 7.37
C ASP A 47 -3.00 -19.35 6.33
N PHE A 48 -3.23 -18.53 5.30
CA PHE A 48 -4.19 -18.78 4.23
C PHE A 48 -3.61 -18.30 2.90
N LEU A 49 -3.87 -19.02 1.81
CA LEU A 49 -3.71 -18.48 0.46
C LEU A 49 -4.88 -17.54 0.14
N THR A 50 -4.59 -16.39 -0.47
CA THR A 50 -5.64 -15.50 -0.99
C THR A 50 -6.30 -16.10 -2.23
N PRO A 51 -7.65 -16.10 -2.37
CA PRO A 51 -8.30 -16.59 -3.59
C PRO A 51 -7.82 -15.84 -4.84
N VAL A 52 -7.75 -14.51 -4.71
CA VAL A 52 -7.17 -13.60 -5.70
C VAL A 52 -5.65 -13.78 -5.78
N SER A 53 -5.14 -13.92 -7.00
CA SER A 53 -3.72 -13.85 -7.33
C SER A 53 -3.29 -12.40 -7.60
N ARG A 54 -2.07 -12.02 -7.22
CA ARG A 54 -1.63 -10.63 -7.19
C ARG A 54 -0.21 -10.40 -7.72
N ILE A 55 0.04 -9.15 -8.09
CA ILE A 55 1.38 -8.57 -8.30
C ILE A 55 1.37 -7.11 -7.85
N LEU A 56 2.45 -6.65 -7.23
CA LEU A 56 2.65 -5.25 -6.86
C LEU A 56 3.54 -4.58 -7.92
N ILE A 57 3.07 -3.51 -8.55
CA ILE A 57 3.84 -2.70 -9.50
C ILE A 57 3.89 -1.26 -8.99
N GLY A 58 5.00 -0.55 -9.16
CA GLY A 58 5.13 0.81 -8.61
C GLY A 58 6.52 1.40 -8.67
N ASN A 59 6.77 2.40 -7.82
CA ASN A 59 8.07 3.05 -7.74
C ASN A 59 9.20 2.06 -7.35
N PRO A 60 10.41 2.21 -7.93
CA PRO A 60 11.61 1.50 -7.50
C PRO A 60 11.84 1.55 -5.99
N GLY A 61 12.17 0.41 -5.41
CA GLY A 61 12.47 0.29 -3.97
C GLY A 61 11.29 0.44 -3.03
N CYS A 62 10.06 0.64 -3.51
CA CYS A 62 8.88 0.72 -2.65
C CYS A 62 8.32 -0.67 -2.29
N THR A 63 7.60 -0.73 -1.17
CA THR A 63 6.94 -1.95 -0.69
C THR A 63 5.56 -1.64 -0.14
N TYR A 64 4.66 -2.62 -0.15
CA TYR A 64 3.32 -2.52 0.41
C TYR A 64 3.06 -3.70 1.35
N LYS A 65 2.84 -3.44 2.63
CA LYS A 65 2.59 -4.47 3.65
C LYS A 65 1.12 -4.55 4.01
N TYR A 66 0.51 -5.72 3.86
CA TYR A 66 -0.86 -6.02 4.26
C TYR A 66 -0.96 -7.44 4.85
N LEU A 67 -1.84 -7.69 5.82
CA LEU A 67 -2.07 -9.01 6.43
C LEU A 67 -0.77 -9.73 6.89
N ASN A 68 0.17 -8.95 7.41
CA ASN A 68 1.55 -9.31 7.79
C ASN A 68 2.43 -9.93 6.68
N THR A 69 2.13 -9.63 5.41
CA THR A 69 2.98 -9.94 4.25
C THR A 69 3.38 -8.64 3.55
N ARG A 70 4.70 -8.41 3.39
CA ARG A 70 5.25 -7.25 2.67
C ARG A 70 5.49 -7.61 1.21
N LEU A 71 4.67 -7.06 0.32
CA LEU A 71 4.86 -7.13 -1.12
C LEU A 71 5.96 -6.15 -1.57
N PHE A 72 6.79 -6.56 -2.51
CA PHE A 72 7.88 -5.77 -3.11
C PHE A 72 7.51 -5.37 -4.54
N THR A 73 7.78 -4.13 -4.97
CA THR A 73 7.38 -3.67 -6.32
C THR A 73 8.18 -4.40 -7.40
N VAL A 74 7.50 -4.93 -8.41
CA VAL A 74 8.10 -4.99 -9.76
C VAL A 74 8.07 -3.54 -10.26
N PRO A 75 9.22 -2.88 -10.43
CA PRO A 75 9.20 -1.44 -10.60
C PRO A 75 8.75 -1.06 -12.01
N TRP A 76 8.05 0.07 -12.14
CA TRP A 76 7.80 0.69 -13.43
C TRP A 76 9.03 1.51 -13.91
N PRO A 77 9.16 1.80 -15.23
CA PRO A 77 10.29 2.56 -15.76
C PRO A 77 10.41 3.95 -15.12
N ALA A 78 11.57 4.27 -14.55
CA ALA A 78 11.86 5.56 -13.94
C ALA A 78 13.26 6.03 -14.37
N GLU A 79 13.40 7.33 -14.71
CA GLU A 79 14.58 7.87 -15.39
C GLU A 79 15.91 7.64 -14.65
N SER A 80 15.88 7.54 -13.32
CA SER A 80 17.04 7.32 -12.46
C SER A 80 17.42 5.85 -12.22
N TYR A 81 16.68 4.88 -12.80
CA TYR A 81 16.90 3.45 -12.58
C TYR A 81 16.94 2.65 -13.87
N ASP A 82 18.09 2.05 -14.17
CA ASP A 82 18.18 0.94 -15.12
C ASP A 82 17.50 -0.30 -14.52
N ILE A 83 16.39 -0.72 -15.12
CA ILE A 83 15.55 -1.82 -14.65
C ILE A 83 15.59 -2.94 -15.68
N LYS A 84 16.17 -4.07 -15.29
CA LYS A 84 16.16 -5.29 -16.09
C LYS A 84 14.90 -6.12 -15.82
N TYR A 85 14.09 -6.28 -16.84
CA TYR A 85 12.89 -7.12 -16.84
C TYR A 85 13.21 -8.49 -17.45
N CYS A 86 12.42 -9.51 -17.12
CA CYS A 86 12.58 -10.86 -17.67
C CYS A 86 12.06 -10.99 -19.11
N SER A 87 11.27 -10.03 -19.59
CA SER A 87 10.68 -10.00 -20.93
C SER A 87 10.28 -8.56 -21.30
N PRO A 88 10.42 -8.10 -22.57
CA PRO A 88 9.98 -6.77 -23.01
C PRO A 88 8.50 -6.50 -22.71
N GLN A 89 7.64 -7.51 -22.88
CA GLN A 89 6.21 -7.42 -22.60
C GLN A 89 5.93 -7.08 -21.11
N ILE A 90 6.82 -7.44 -20.18
CA ILE A 90 6.68 -7.09 -18.75
C ILE A 90 7.11 -5.63 -18.51
N HIS A 91 8.14 -5.14 -19.20
CA HIS A 91 8.50 -3.72 -19.21
C HIS A 91 7.33 -2.87 -19.72
N ASP A 92 6.78 -3.24 -20.88
CA ASP A 92 5.69 -2.49 -21.51
C ASP A 92 4.41 -2.54 -20.67
N ALA A 93 4.12 -3.67 -20.02
CA ALA A 93 3.03 -3.76 -19.05
C ALA A 93 3.22 -2.84 -17.83
N CYS A 94 4.43 -2.77 -17.26
CA CYS A 94 4.71 -1.86 -16.14
C CYS A 94 4.63 -0.38 -16.58
N LYS A 95 5.03 -0.08 -17.83
CA LYS A 95 4.93 1.25 -18.45
C LYS A 95 3.48 1.68 -18.72
N ALA A 96 2.63 0.76 -19.15
CA ALA A 96 1.19 1.00 -19.32
C ALA A 96 0.50 1.29 -17.97
N LEU A 97 0.85 0.53 -16.93
CA LEU A 97 0.31 0.72 -15.58
C LEU A 97 0.80 2.03 -14.95
N MET A 98 1.98 2.53 -15.32
CA MET A 98 2.43 3.88 -14.96
C MET A 98 1.59 4.96 -15.68
N ARG A 99 1.32 4.83 -16.99
CA ARG A 99 0.40 5.75 -17.71
C ARG A 99 -1.00 5.77 -17.11
N LEU A 100 -1.50 4.62 -16.67
CA LEU A 100 -2.77 4.51 -15.93
C LEU A 100 -2.69 5.21 -14.57
N ASN A 101 -1.55 5.10 -13.87
CA ASN A 101 -1.29 5.80 -12.60
C ASN A 101 -1.39 7.33 -12.77
N ASP A 102 -0.80 7.87 -13.83
CA ASP A 102 -0.84 9.30 -14.16
C ASP A 102 -2.26 9.77 -14.49
N TYR A 103 -3.00 9.00 -15.30
CA TYR A 103 -4.41 9.30 -15.63
C TYR A 103 -5.30 9.28 -14.38
N LEU A 104 -5.18 8.23 -13.54
CA LEU A 104 -5.97 8.10 -12.31
C LEU A 104 -5.59 9.16 -11.26
N HIS A 105 -4.33 9.59 -11.20
CA HIS A 105 -3.90 10.73 -10.39
C HIS A 105 -4.66 12.00 -10.81
N ILE A 106 -4.70 12.30 -12.11
CA ILE A 106 -5.38 13.48 -12.67
C ILE A 106 -6.90 13.43 -12.38
N GLU A 107 -7.58 12.30 -12.60
CA GLU A 107 -9.01 12.17 -12.28
C GLU A 107 -9.30 12.28 -10.78
N THR A 108 -8.40 11.81 -9.92
CA THR A 108 -8.54 11.90 -8.47
C THR A 108 -8.37 13.34 -7.97
N VAL A 109 -7.39 14.09 -8.51
CA VAL A 109 -7.22 15.52 -8.21
C VAL A 109 -8.46 16.31 -8.61
N LYS A 110 -9.00 16.10 -9.82
CA LYS A 110 -10.27 16.72 -10.27
C LYS A 110 -11.44 16.38 -9.34
N ALA A 111 -11.54 15.12 -8.89
CA ALA A 111 -12.63 14.66 -8.05
C ALA A 111 -12.58 15.29 -6.64
N LEU A 112 -11.40 15.40 -6.03
CA LEU A 112 -11.20 16.07 -4.74
C LEU A 112 -11.43 17.59 -4.84
N GLN A 113 -10.90 18.25 -5.88
CA GLN A 113 -11.18 19.67 -6.14
C GLN A 113 -12.69 19.92 -6.33
N GLY A 114 -13.39 19.01 -7.00
CA GLY A 114 -14.85 19.02 -7.10
C GLY A 114 -15.54 18.91 -5.73
N GLN A 115 -15.08 18.01 -4.85
CA GLN A 115 -15.63 17.87 -3.49
C GLN A 115 -15.41 19.13 -2.64
N ASN A 116 -14.20 19.68 -2.59
CA ASN A 116 -13.92 20.92 -1.85
C ASN A 116 -14.86 22.08 -2.31
N LEU A 117 -15.18 22.16 -3.61
CA LEU A 117 -16.11 23.15 -4.16
C LEU A 117 -17.59 22.89 -3.84
N PHE A 118 -17.99 21.68 -3.48
CA PHE A 118 -19.33 21.37 -2.96
C PHE A 118 -19.40 21.60 -1.44
N GLU A 119 -18.42 21.12 -0.67
CA GLU A 119 -18.38 21.29 0.78
C GLU A 119 -18.30 22.77 1.18
N ASN A 120 -17.47 23.58 0.51
CA ASN A 120 -17.43 25.03 0.73
C ASN A 120 -18.78 25.72 0.43
N LYS A 121 -19.54 25.24 -0.56
CA LYS A 121 -20.87 25.80 -0.87
C LYS A 121 -21.93 25.41 0.14
N GLU A 122 -21.93 24.17 0.63
CA GLU A 122 -22.82 23.78 1.73
C GLU A 122 -22.52 24.60 3.00
N ILE A 123 -21.24 24.88 3.29
CA ILE A 123 -20.83 25.78 4.39
C ILE A 123 -21.28 27.24 4.13
N GLU A 124 -21.10 27.77 2.92
CA GLU A 124 -21.57 29.12 2.57
C GLU A 124 -23.10 29.23 2.70
N ASP A 125 -23.87 28.30 2.12
CA ASP A 125 -25.34 28.30 2.21
C ASP A 125 -25.84 28.20 3.67
N ILE A 126 -25.22 27.36 4.51
CA ILE A 126 -25.50 27.29 5.95
C ILE A 126 -25.23 28.66 6.62
N SER A 127 -24.09 29.30 6.30
CA SER A 127 -23.75 30.62 6.86
C SER A 127 -24.68 31.76 6.37
N VAL A 128 -25.22 31.64 5.15
CA VAL A 128 -26.16 32.61 4.55
C VAL A 128 -27.57 32.46 5.11
N ILE A 129 -27.97 31.25 5.53
CA ILE A 129 -29.20 31.02 6.29
C ILE A 129 -29.12 31.72 7.66
N ASP A 130 -28.01 31.56 8.38
CA ASP A 130 -27.81 32.13 9.72
C ASP A 130 -27.66 33.68 9.68
N ARG A 131 -27.05 34.22 8.62
CA ARG A 131 -26.88 35.67 8.41
C ARG A 131 -28.17 36.50 8.23
N LYS A 132 -29.36 35.88 8.24
CA LYS A 132 -30.63 36.61 8.17
C LYS A 132 -31.20 37.09 9.52
N GLN A 133 -30.53 36.84 10.65
CA GLN A 133 -30.94 37.38 11.96
C GLN A 133 -29.79 37.95 12.82
N SER A 134 -29.21 39.09 12.42
CA SER A 134 -28.71 40.08 13.40
C SER A 134 -28.60 41.49 12.79
N PHE A 135 -28.70 42.51 13.65
CA PHE A 135 -28.87 43.92 13.28
C PHE A 135 -27.58 44.60 12.79
N ALA A 136 -27.76 45.69 12.05
CA ALA A 136 -26.67 46.58 11.65
C ALA A 136 -26.23 47.51 12.79
N THR A 137 -24.91 47.72 12.89
CA THR A 137 -24.29 48.94 13.44
C THR A 137 -23.02 49.24 12.63
N SER A 138 -22.40 50.42 12.82
CA SER A 138 -21.56 51.11 11.83
C SER A 138 -20.16 51.51 12.33
N LEU A 139 -19.37 52.15 11.44
CA LEU A 139 -18.08 52.87 11.67
C LEU A 139 -16.82 51.97 11.75
N THR A 140 -15.59 52.39 11.41
CA THR A 140 -14.99 53.09 10.21
C THR A 140 -13.44 53.02 10.34
N GLU A 141 -12.68 53.58 9.38
CA GLU A 141 -11.19 53.73 9.36
C GLU A 141 -10.45 52.44 8.90
N GLN A 142 -9.56 52.42 7.89
CA GLN A 142 -8.29 53.16 7.63
C GLN A 142 -7.21 52.87 8.69
N GLU A 143 -5.97 52.48 8.40
CA GLU A 143 -5.26 52.16 7.13
C GLU A 143 -3.98 51.31 7.47
N SER A 144 -2.97 50.98 6.64
CA SER A 144 -2.46 51.50 5.35
C SER A 144 -1.76 50.41 4.49
N VAL A 145 -0.88 50.81 3.55
CA VAL A 145 -0.17 50.02 2.52
C VAL A 145 1.19 49.46 2.98
N SER A 146 1.55 48.23 2.53
CA SER A 146 2.94 47.91 2.15
C SER A 146 3.01 46.82 1.05
N LYS A 147 4.16 46.69 0.39
CA LYS A 147 4.35 45.91 -0.85
C LYS A 147 5.41 44.82 -0.73
N ASP A 148 5.37 43.91 -1.70
CA ASP A 148 6.46 43.05 -2.19
C ASP A 148 7.12 42.07 -1.19
N GLN A 149 6.69 40.81 -1.27
CA GLN A 149 7.66 39.71 -1.34
C GLN A 149 7.11 38.53 -2.14
N SER A 150 7.73 38.26 -3.29
CA SER A 150 7.37 37.17 -4.20
C SER A 150 7.93 35.83 -3.70
N SER A 151 7.30 35.23 -2.69
CA SER A 151 7.45 33.80 -2.45
C SER A 151 6.37 33.04 -3.22
N VAL A 152 6.74 31.95 -3.89
CA VAL A 152 5.76 31.02 -4.48
C VAL A 152 5.22 30.15 -3.34
N CYS A 153 4.31 30.74 -2.56
CA CYS A 153 3.61 30.06 -1.49
C CYS A 153 2.58 29.11 -2.11
N VAL A 154 3.04 27.92 -2.50
CA VAL A 154 2.18 26.77 -2.80
C VAL A 154 1.25 26.57 -1.60
N SER A 155 -0.07 26.59 -1.82
CA SER A 155 -1.01 26.59 -0.71
C SER A 155 -0.87 25.29 0.11
N GLU A 156 -1.23 25.34 1.39
CA GLU A 156 -1.21 24.14 2.23
C GLU A 156 -2.21 23.09 1.69
N ASP A 157 -3.29 23.54 1.03
CA ASP A 157 -4.26 22.67 0.36
C ASP A 157 -3.66 21.98 -0.89
N ASP A 158 -2.90 22.68 -1.74
CA ASP A 158 -2.18 22.06 -2.87
C ASP A 158 -1.21 20.97 -2.41
N ARG A 159 -0.48 21.23 -1.31
CA ARG A 159 0.45 20.25 -0.72
C ARG A 159 -0.30 19.05 -0.12
N SER A 160 -1.41 19.31 0.55
CA SER A 160 -2.33 18.30 1.09
C SER A 160 -2.91 17.41 -0.02
N LEU A 161 -3.46 18.01 -1.07
CA LEU A 161 -4.01 17.32 -2.24
C LEU A 161 -2.95 16.46 -2.95
N LYS A 162 -1.74 17.00 -3.17
CA LYS A 162 -0.63 16.23 -3.76
C LYS A 162 -0.28 15.01 -2.92
N ASN A 163 -0.18 15.15 -1.59
CA ASN A 163 0.12 14.02 -0.69
C ASN A 163 -0.98 12.95 -0.71
N ARG A 164 -2.26 13.32 -0.81
CA ARG A 164 -3.39 12.38 -0.85
C ARG A 164 -3.57 11.66 -2.20
N THR A 165 -2.93 12.14 -3.27
CA THR A 165 -3.15 11.66 -4.65
C THR A 165 -1.91 11.15 -5.38
N SER A 166 -0.71 11.32 -4.84
CA SER A 166 0.55 10.88 -5.49
C SER A 166 0.74 9.37 -5.39
N TYR A 167 0.00 8.62 -6.20
CA TYR A 167 0.05 7.16 -6.25
C TYR A 167 1.45 6.65 -6.54
N ASN A 168 2.03 5.95 -5.55
CA ASN A 168 3.41 5.45 -5.59
C ASN A 168 3.50 3.97 -5.98
N LEU A 169 2.36 3.27 -6.03
CA LEU A 169 2.23 1.91 -6.52
C LEU A 169 0.77 1.56 -6.86
N THR A 170 0.60 0.42 -7.51
CA THR A 170 -0.67 -0.28 -7.68
C THR A 170 -0.53 -1.76 -7.27
N LEU A 171 -1.55 -2.24 -6.57
CA LEU A 171 -1.73 -3.67 -6.31
C LEU A 171 -2.66 -4.24 -7.37
N LEU A 172 -2.11 -5.03 -8.29
CA LEU A 172 -2.90 -5.72 -9.30
C LEU A 172 -3.49 -7.00 -8.71
N ASN A 173 -4.71 -7.29 -9.14
CA ASN A 173 -5.51 -8.43 -8.72
C ASN A 173 -5.97 -9.19 -9.97
N TYR A 174 -5.96 -10.51 -9.91
CA TYR A 174 -6.58 -11.41 -10.89
C TYR A 174 -7.30 -12.57 -10.19
N MET A 175 -8.49 -12.92 -10.68
CA MET A 175 -9.18 -14.14 -10.24
C MET A 175 -10.01 -14.72 -11.39
N ASP A 176 -10.06 -16.05 -11.47
CA ASP A 176 -10.97 -16.81 -12.32
C ASP A 176 -12.00 -17.51 -11.40
N PRO A 177 -13.28 -17.12 -11.40
CA PRO A 177 -14.31 -17.74 -10.57
C PRO A 177 -14.47 -19.24 -10.82
N LEU A 178 -14.25 -19.72 -12.06
CA LEU A 178 -14.40 -21.12 -12.44
C LEU A 178 -13.26 -22.00 -11.91
N GLN A 179 -12.10 -21.41 -11.61
CA GLN A 179 -10.95 -22.09 -11.02
C GLN A 179 -10.92 -22.01 -9.47
N MET A 180 -11.82 -21.26 -8.85
CA MET A 180 -11.87 -21.07 -7.39
C MET A 180 -12.83 -22.06 -6.72
N LEU A 181 -12.27 -23.12 -6.13
CA LEU A 181 -13.01 -24.20 -5.44
C LEU A 181 -13.95 -23.73 -4.32
N TYR A 182 -13.68 -22.58 -3.69
CA TYR A 182 -14.54 -22.02 -2.65
C TYR A 182 -14.39 -20.49 -2.58
N LEU A 183 -15.53 -19.80 -2.67
CA LEU A 183 -15.67 -18.39 -2.34
C LEU A 183 -16.60 -18.24 -1.13
N LYS A 184 -16.31 -17.28 -0.26
CA LYS A 184 -17.11 -17.04 0.94
C LYS A 184 -18.33 -16.18 0.60
N GLN A 185 -19.51 -16.58 1.06
CA GLN A 185 -20.71 -15.75 0.99
C GLN A 185 -20.58 -14.48 1.83
N GLU A 186 -21.07 -13.36 1.29
CA GLU A 186 -21.19 -12.09 1.98
C GLU A 186 -22.18 -12.22 3.17
N PRO A 187 -21.76 -11.91 4.41
CA PRO A 187 -22.48 -12.36 5.61
C PRO A 187 -23.59 -11.43 6.14
N TYR A 188 -23.77 -10.22 5.61
CA TYR A 188 -24.64 -9.20 6.22
C TYR A 188 -25.82 -8.78 5.35
N PHE A 189 -25.62 -8.59 4.05
CA PHE A 189 -26.61 -8.00 3.13
C PHE A 189 -27.05 -8.97 2.02
N GLY A 190 -26.49 -10.19 1.98
CA GLY A 190 -26.83 -11.21 1.00
C GLY A 190 -26.23 -10.99 -0.38
N MET A 191 -25.12 -10.26 -0.49
CA MET A 191 -24.52 -9.87 -1.78
C MET A 191 -23.84 -11.02 -2.57
N GLY A 192 -23.94 -12.26 -2.11
CA GLY A 192 -23.40 -13.44 -2.80
C GLY A 192 -21.91 -13.69 -2.55
N ASN A 193 -21.23 -14.34 -3.49
CA ASN A 193 -19.82 -14.72 -3.38
C ASN A 193 -18.88 -13.51 -3.31
N MET A 194 -17.95 -13.51 -2.34
CA MET A 194 -16.85 -12.55 -2.22
C MET A 194 -15.54 -13.14 -2.73
N ALA A 195 -14.89 -12.47 -3.69
CA ALA A 195 -13.50 -12.66 -4.07
C ALA A 195 -12.54 -12.07 -3.02
N VAL A 196 -12.92 -10.94 -2.41
CA VAL A 196 -12.23 -10.32 -1.27
C VAL A 196 -13.28 -9.95 -0.24
N SER A 197 -13.09 -10.38 1.02
CA SER A 197 -14.04 -10.11 2.12
C SER A 197 -14.03 -8.63 2.55
N TRP A 198 -15.04 -8.23 3.33
CA TRP A 198 -15.08 -6.92 4.01
C TRP A 198 -13.77 -6.60 4.72
N HIS A 199 -13.15 -5.49 4.33
CA HIS A 199 -11.89 -4.99 4.89
C HIS A 199 -11.77 -3.46 4.75
N HIS A 200 -10.74 -2.92 5.39
CA HIS A 200 -10.14 -1.62 5.06
C HIS A 200 -8.81 -1.90 4.35
N ASP A 201 -8.37 -1.00 3.48
CA ASP A 201 -7.00 -1.03 2.97
C ASP A 201 -6.01 -0.62 4.08
N GLU A 202 -5.04 -1.49 4.34
CA GLU A 202 -3.95 -1.28 5.29
C GLU A 202 -2.84 -0.41 4.67
N ASN A 203 -1.94 0.16 5.50
CA ASN A 203 -0.67 0.75 5.04
C ASN A 203 -0.82 1.80 3.91
N LEU A 204 -1.80 2.68 4.06
CA LEU A 204 -1.98 3.88 3.26
C LEU A 204 -1.60 5.12 4.06
N VAL A 205 -1.18 6.18 3.38
CA VAL A 205 -1.08 7.52 3.96
C VAL A 205 -2.48 7.98 4.43
N GLU A 206 -2.58 8.63 5.59
CA GLU A 206 -3.89 9.05 6.15
C GLU A 206 -4.67 9.92 5.15
N ARG A 207 -5.97 9.60 4.95
CA ARG A 207 -6.87 10.25 3.99
C ARG A 207 -6.37 10.24 2.53
N SER A 208 -5.38 9.42 2.19
CA SER A 208 -5.02 9.23 0.78
C SER A 208 -6.11 8.46 0.04
N ALA A 209 -6.28 8.82 -1.22
CA ALA A 209 -7.26 8.18 -2.07
C ALA A 209 -6.80 6.77 -2.49
N VAL A 210 -7.74 5.98 -3.01
CA VAL A 210 -7.48 4.73 -3.74
C VAL A 210 -8.26 4.77 -5.04
N ALA A 211 -7.56 4.60 -6.18
CA ALA A 211 -8.17 4.56 -7.50
C ALA A 211 -8.10 3.15 -8.08
N VAL A 212 -9.22 2.65 -8.61
CA VAL A 212 -9.33 1.27 -9.08
C VAL A 212 -9.87 1.22 -10.50
N TYR A 213 -9.06 0.69 -11.41
CA TYR A 213 -9.49 0.31 -12.75
C TYR A 213 -9.93 -1.16 -12.75
N SER A 214 -11.12 -1.44 -13.29
CA SER A 214 -11.69 -2.79 -13.39
C SER A 214 -11.61 -3.33 -14.82
N TYR A 215 -11.26 -4.61 -14.97
CA TYR A 215 -11.34 -5.31 -16.26
C TYR A 215 -11.95 -6.71 -16.07
N SER A 216 -13.26 -6.79 -16.24
CA SER A 216 -13.98 -8.06 -16.40
C SER A 216 -13.70 -8.61 -17.80
N CYS A 217 -13.25 -9.86 -17.90
CA CYS A 217 -13.01 -10.54 -19.17
C CYS A 217 -14.34 -11.12 -19.67
N GLU A 218 -15.18 -10.27 -20.25
CA GLU A 218 -16.48 -10.66 -20.79
C GLU A 218 -16.30 -11.44 -22.11
N ASP A 219 -16.68 -12.72 -22.10
CA ASP A 219 -16.79 -13.50 -23.34
C ASP A 219 -18.00 -13.01 -24.15
N LEU A 220 -17.77 -12.60 -25.40
CA LEU A 220 -18.80 -12.16 -26.37
C LEU A 220 -19.91 -13.22 -26.63
N ALA A 221 -19.74 -14.44 -26.11
CA ALA A 221 -20.71 -15.53 -26.19
C ALA A 221 -21.81 -15.49 -25.11
N ILE A 222 -21.69 -14.68 -24.04
CA ILE A 222 -22.73 -14.52 -23.03
C ILE A 222 -23.74 -13.45 -23.49
N GLN A 223 -24.45 -13.76 -24.58
CA GLN A 223 -25.61 -12.97 -25.01
C GLN A 223 -26.78 -13.19 -24.06
N GLU A 224 -27.39 -12.08 -23.60
CA GLU A 224 -28.78 -11.97 -23.15
C GLU A 224 -29.29 -13.11 -22.26
N SER A 225 -28.77 -13.18 -21.03
CA SER A 225 -29.55 -13.78 -19.94
C SER A 225 -30.82 -12.95 -19.73
N ASN A 226 -31.97 -13.51 -20.12
CA ASN A 226 -33.31 -12.88 -20.07
C ASN A 226 -33.52 -11.99 -18.83
N GLU A 227 -34.15 -10.82 -19.03
CA GLU A 227 -34.57 -9.88 -17.98
C GLU A 227 -35.63 -10.48 -17.04
N GLN A 228 -35.22 -11.38 -16.16
CA GLN A 228 -35.96 -11.71 -14.95
C GLN A 228 -35.69 -10.64 -13.89
N GLU A 229 -36.68 -10.29 -13.08
CA GLU A 229 -36.52 -9.37 -11.94
C GLU A 229 -35.64 -10.01 -10.84
N LEU A 230 -34.32 -9.95 -11.03
CA LEU A 230 -33.33 -10.43 -10.07
C LEU A 230 -33.40 -9.59 -8.79
N LYS A 231 -33.82 -10.21 -7.70
CA LYS A 231 -33.86 -9.56 -6.37
C LYS A 231 -32.46 -9.45 -5.78
N GLY A 232 -31.81 -8.32 -6.01
CA GLY A 232 -30.50 -7.98 -5.44
C GLY A 232 -29.52 -7.52 -6.52
N ARG A 233 -28.24 -7.85 -6.34
CA ARG A 233 -27.20 -7.63 -7.35
C ARG A 233 -27.16 -8.79 -8.34
N ASP A 234 -26.74 -8.53 -9.57
CA ASP A 234 -26.56 -9.57 -10.58
C ASP A 234 -25.41 -10.53 -10.19
N PRO A 235 -25.64 -11.85 -10.06
CA PRO A 235 -24.59 -12.83 -9.77
C PRO A 235 -23.54 -12.97 -10.89
N ALA A 236 -23.87 -12.65 -12.15
CA ALA A 236 -22.96 -12.76 -13.29
C ALA A 236 -21.93 -11.63 -13.32
N VAL A 237 -22.35 -10.41 -13.00
CA VAL A 237 -21.50 -9.20 -13.04
C VAL A 237 -20.65 -9.04 -11.77
N TRP A 238 -19.41 -8.59 -11.95
CA TRP A 238 -18.51 -8.23 -10.84
C TRP A 238 -18.96 -6.94 -10.16
N HIS A 239 -18.86 -6.85 -8.83
CA HIS A 239 -19.23 -5.65 -8.09
C HIS A 239 -18.19 -5.29 -7.03
N VAL A 240 -18.07 -4.00 -6.70
CA VAL A 240 -17.49 -3.55 -5.42
C VAL A 240 -18.63 -3.35 -4.41
N GLY A 241 -18.51 -3.99 -3.25
CA GLY A 241 -19.41 -3.77 -2.13
C GLY A 241 -18.84 -2.73 -1.18
N LEU A 242 -19.68 -1.84 -0.65
CA LEU A 242 -19.34 -0.86 0.38
C LEU A 242 -20.37 -0.89 1.52
N LYS A 243 -19.91 -0.71 2.75
CA LYS A 243 -20.73 -0.54 3.95
C LYS A 243 -20.09 0.49 4.88
N VAL A 244 -20.89 1.18 5.69
CA VAL A 244 -20.38 1.97 6.81
C VAL A 244 -19.62 1.03 7.77
N ALA A 245 -18.49 1.46 8.34
CA ALA A 245 -17.73 0.64 9.27
C ALA A 245 -18.54 0.36 10.55
N TRP A 246 -18.45 -0.87 11.07
CA TRP A 246 -19.16 -1.34 12.29
C TRP A 246 -20.70 -1.40 12.22
N ASP A 247 -21.31 -0.81 11.20
CA ASP A 247 -22.76 -0.78 10.93
C ASP A 247 -23.17 -1.93 9.98
N ILE A 248 -24.30 -2.58 10.24
CA ILE A 248 -24.96 -3.56 9.35
C ILE A 248 -26.45 -3.27 9.13
N GLU A 249 -26.97 -2.18 9.71
CA GLU A 249 -28.36 -1.73 9.61
C GLU A 249 -28.52 -0.74 8.44
N THR A 250 -27.52 0.15 8.22
CA THR A 250 -27.45 0.94 6.97
C THR A 250 -27.24 -0.01 5.79
N PRO A 251 -28.12 -0.03 4.77
CA PRO A 251 -27.96 -0.92 3.64
C PRO A 251 -26.62 -0.74 2.91
N GLY A 252 -25.91 -1.85 2.73
CA GLY A 252 -24.68 -1.89 1.93
C GLY A 252 -24.96 -1.57 0.46
N LEU A 253 -24.03 -0.88 -0.18
CA LEU A 253 -24.04 -0.59 -1.60
C LEU A 253 -23.28 -1.68 -2.36
N ALA A 254 -23.83 -2.20 -3.45
CA ALA A 254 -23.10 -3.01 -4.43
C ALA A 254 -23.09 -2.27 -5.78
N VAL A 255 -21.92 -1.87 -6.26
CA VAL A 255 -21.76 -1.13 -7.53
C VAL A 255 -21.23 -2.10 -8.60
N PRO A 256 -21.93 -2.29 -9.73
CA PRO A 256 -21.47 -3.16 -10.82
C PRO A 256 -20.22 -2.57 -11.50
N LEU A 257 -19.34 -3.46 -11.97
CA LEU A 257 -18.05 -3.15 -12.57
C LEU A 257 -17.86 -3.97 -13.87
N HIS A 258 -18.11 -3.32 -14.99
CA HIS A 258 -17.94 -3.90 -16.33
C HIS A 258 -16.47 -3.77 -16.80
N GLN A 259 -16.20 -4.18 -18.04
CA GLN A 259 -14.95 -3.90 -18.73
C GLN A 259 -14.63 -2.39 -18.77
N GLY A 260 -13.54 -1.98 -18.11
CA GLY A 260 -13.00 -0.61 -18.15
C GLY A 260 -13.51 0.35 -17.09
N ASP A 261 -14.51 -0.02 -16.28
CA ASP A 261 -15.08 0.85 -15.24
C ASP A 261 -14.06 1.21 -14.15
N ILE A 262 -14.11 2.46 -13.68
CA ILE A 262 -13.24 3.00 -12.62
C ILE A 262 -14.07 3.40 -11.40
N TYR A 263 -13.54 3.14 -10.20
CA TYR A 263 -14.02 3.78 -8.97
C TYR A 263 -12.88 4.38 -8.15
N LEU A 264 -13.19 5.48 -7.46
CA LEU A 264 -12.28 6.20 -6.56
C LEU A 264 -12.86 6.21 -5.15
N MET A 265 -12.05 5.81 -4.17
CA MET A 265 -12.32 5.98 -2.75
C MET A 265 -11.54 7.22 -2.29
N LEU A 266 -12.23 8.26 -1.85
CA LEU A 266 -11.64 9.58 -1.56
C LEU A 266 -11.58 9.90 -0.07
N ASP A 267 -10.56 10.67 0.33
CA ASP A 267 -10.34 11.17 1.69
C ASP A 267 -10.52 10.06 2.77
N ASP A 268 -11.37 10.26 3.79
CA ASP A 268 -11.59 9.31 4.87
C ASP A 268 -12.46 8.09 4.51
N LEU A 269 -12.86 7.87 3.25
CA LEU A 269 -13.78 6.77 2.90
C LEU A 269 -13.23 5.41 3.34
N ASN A 270 -11.94 5.14 3.13
CA ASN A 270 -11.32 3.87 3.55
C ASN A 270 -11.22 3.74 5.09
N MET A 271 -11.35 4.83 5.85
CA MET A 271 -11.34 4.82 7.32
C MET A 271 -12.77 4.68 7.88
N THR A 272 -13.74 5.35 7.26
CA THR A 272 -15.14 5.40 7.70
C THR A 272 -16.00 4.25 7.16
N HIS A 273 -15.57 3.60 6.08
CA HIS A 273 -16.28 2.52 5.40
C HIS A 273 -15.39 1.28 5.23
N GLN A 274 -16.04 0.12 5.16
CA GLN A 274 -15.43 -1.14 4.75
C GLN A 274 -15.85 -1.45 3.32
N HIS A 275 -14.96 -2.06 2.55
CA HIS A 275 -15.26 -2.50 1.19
C HIS A 275 -14.94 -3.99 0.98
N CYS A 276 -15.61 -4.60 0.00
CA CYS A 276 -15.41 -5.98 -0.41
C CYS A 276 -15.45 -6.08 -1.95
N VAL A 277 -14.95 -7.19 -2.50
CA VAL A 277 -15.05 -7.47 -3.94
C VAL A 277 -15.96 -8.68 -4.12
N LEU A 278 -17.08 -8.45 -4.78
CA LEU A 278 -18.10 -9.45 -5.07
C LEU A 278 -17.81 -10.08 -6.44
N ALA A 279 -17.72 -11.40 -6.47
CA ALA A 279 -17.38 -12.14 -7.68
C ALA A 279 -18.56 -12.16 -8.66
N GLY A 280 -18.27 -11.91 -9.93
CA GLY A 280 -19.10 -12.32 -11.06
C GLY A 280 -18.79 -13.76 -11.48
N LEU A 281 -19.16 -14.13 -12.70
CA LEU A 281 -18.87 -15.45 -13.30
C LEU A 281 -17.61 -15.46 -14.18
N SER A 282 -17.32 -14.37 -14.89
CA SER A 282 -16.15 -14.26 -15.77
C SER A 282 -14.83 -14.05 -15.00
N PRO A 283 -13.67 -14.42 -15.57
CA PRO A 283 -12.38 -14.00 -15.06
C PRO A 283 -12.26 -12.47 -15.01
N ARG A 284 -11.55 -11.91 -14.03
CA ARG A 284 -11.48 -10.46 -13.84
C ARG A 284 -10.15 -10.00 -13.26
N PHE A 285 -9.64 -8.92 -13.82
CA PHE A 285 -8.50 -8.16 -13.32
C PHE A 285 -8.94 -6.85 -12.66
N SER A 286 -8.09 -6.30 -11.79
CA SER A 286 -8.14 -4.87 -11.44
C SER A 286 -6.77 -4.33 -11.06
N SER A 287 -6.53 -3.05 -11.36
CA SER A 287 -5.36 -2.29 -10.90
C SER A 287 -5.80 -1.34 -9.79
N THR A 288 -5.29 -1.52 -8.58
CA THR A 288 -5.69 -0.76 -7.38
C THR A 288 -4.54 0.15 -6.93
N HIS A 289 -4.56 1.39 -7.43
CA HIS A 289 -3.55 2.43 -7.21
C HIS A 289 -3.71 3.08 -5.84
N ARG A 290 -2.58 3.27 -5.14
CA ARG A 290 -2.53 3.61 -3.72
C ARG A 290 -1.40 4.59 -3.43
N VAL A 291 -1.57 5.41 -2.39
CA VAL A 291 -0.45 6.11 -1.74
C VAL A 291 -0.06 5.30 -0.51
N ALA A 292 0.80 4.29 -0.70
CA ALA A 292 1.31 3.47 0.39
C ALA A 292 2.23 4.30 1.31
N ASP A 293 2.24 4.01 2.62
CA ASP A 293 3.14 4.72 3.53
C ASP A 293 4.61 4.31 3.29
N SER A 294 5.35 5.25 2.68
CA SER A 294 6.77 5.10 2.36
C SER A 294 7.70 5.37 3.55
N SER A 295 7.19 5.91 4.68
CA SER A 295 8.00 6.38 5.83
C SER A 295 8.98 5.33 6.38
N ARG A 296 8.56 4.06 6.37
CA ARG A 296 9.35 2.86 6.72
C ARG A 296 9.24 1.77 5.65
N GLY A 297 8.81 2.16 4.45
CA GLY A 297 8.39 1.28 3.37
C GLY A 297 9.36 1.16 2.20
N THR A 298 10.47 1.90 2.20
CA THR A 298 11.39 2.00 1.07
C THR A 298 12.75 1.34 1.31
N LEU A 299 13.39 0.90 0.22
CA LEU A 299 14.75 0.39 0.24
C LEU A 299 15.75 1.42 0.79
N GLU A 300 15.59 2.69 0.42
CA GLU A 300 16.43 3.80 0.90
C GLU A 300 16.35 3.92 2.42
N TYR A 301 15.15 3.88 3.01
CA TYR A 301 14.94 3.89 4.45
C TYR A 301 15.72 2.77 5.15
N ILE A 302 15.56 1.51 4.72
CA ILE A 302 16.21 0.39 5.41
C ILE A 302 17.72 0.36 5.19
N LEU A 303 18.23 0.78 4.02
CA LEU A 303 19.66 0.94 3.80
C LEU A 303 20.24 2.01 4.72
N GLY A 304 19.60 3.18 4.83
CA GLY A 304 19.99 4.25 5.76
C GLY A 304 19.95 3.80 7.23
N ARG A 305 18.93 3.03 7.64
CA ARG A 305 18.83 2.43 8.98
C ARG A 305 20.02 1.50 9.25
N CYS A 306 20.31 0.55 8.36
CA CYS A 306 21.46 -0.33 8.48
C CYS A 306 22.79 0.42 8.49
N GLU A 307 22.94 1.45 7.67
CA GLU A 307 24.17 2.27 7.61
C GLU A 307 24.36 3.07 8.91
N VAL A 308 23.29 3.59 9.53
CA VAL A 308 23.33 4.18 10.88
C VAL A 308 23.76 3.15 11.93
N ALA A 309 23.17 1.95 11.96
CA ALA A 309 23.57 0.91 12.93
C ALA A 309 25.05 0.54 12.79
N LEU A 310 25.56 0.40 11.56
CA LEU A 310 26.95 0.09 11.29
C LEU A 310 27.92 1.23 11.64
N GLN A 311 27.45 2.45 11.96
CA GLN A 311 28.32 3.50 12.51
C GLN A 311 28.93 3.11 13.86
N ASN A 312 28.30 2.23 14.64
CA ASN A 312 28.85 1.74 15.90
C ASN A 312 29.91 0.62 15.73
N LEU A 313 30.09 0.08 14.52
CA LEU A 313 31.14 -0.89 14.22
C LEU A 313 32.45 -0.16 13.89
N GLN A 314 33.58 -0.71 14.34
CA GLN A 314 34.91 -0.29 13.92
C GLN A 314 35.83 -1.49 13.71
N THR A 315 36.86 -1.30 12.89
CA THR A 315 38.01 -2.21 12.77
C THR A 315 39.19 -1.57 13.48
N ASP A 316 39.83 -2.31 14.39
CA ASP A 316 41.10 -1.91 14.99
C ASP A 316 42.21 -1.87 13.91
N SER A 317 42.99 -0.79 13.87
CA SER A 317 44.07 -0.60 12.88
C SER A 317 45.19 -1.61 13.03
N ASP A 318 45.44 -2.08 14.25
CA ASP A 318 46.67 -2.79 14.59
C ASP A 318 46.47 -4.32 14.55
N SER A 319 45.27 -4.79 14.92
CA SER A 319 44.91 -6.22 14.91
C SER A 319 43.97 -6.65 13.77
N MET A 320 43.39 -5.70 13.02
CA MET A 320 42.25 -5.92 12.09
C MET A 320 41.00 -6.53 12.76
N ALA A 321 40.93 -6.57 14.10
CA ALA A 321 39.76 -7.10 14.82
C ALA A 321 38.58 -6.13 14.77
N LEU A 322 37.37 -6.69 14.71
CA LEU A 322 36.13 -5.90 14.81
C LEU A 322 35.80 -5.62 16.28
N SER A 323 35.45 -4.37 16.59
CA SER A 323 34.99 -3.94 17.92
C SER A 323 33.85 -2.92 17.79
N LEU A 324 33.24 -2.56 18.93
CA LEU A 324 32.15 -1.58 19.00
C LEU A 324 32.67 -0.26 19.56
N LYS A 325 32.19 0.88 19.03
CA LYS A 325 32.59 2.22 19.47
C LYS A 325 31.96 2.64 20.79
N SER A 326 30.70 2.25 21.00
CA SER A 326 29.91 2.50 22.21
C SER A 326 29.15 1.23 22.62
N LEU A 327 29.05 1.05 23.94
CA LEU A 327 28.26 0.02 24.62
C LEU A 327 27.11 0.63 25.45
N GLU A 328 26.82 1.92 25.26
CA GLU A 328 25.69 2.61 25.88
C GLU A 328 24.38 1.91 25.52
N ALA A 329 23.51 1.71 26.52
CA ALA A 329 22.28 0.94 26.36
C ALA A 329 21.38 1.47 25.22
N ALA A 330 21.35 2.79 25.00
CA ALA A 330 20.62 3.42 23.90
C ALA A 330 21.17 3.06 22.50
N VAL A 331 22.50 3.05 22.35
CA VAL A 331 23.17 2.71 21.07
C VAL A 331 23.02 1.22 20.79
N VAL A 332 23.27 0.36 21.78
CA VAL A 332 23.07 -1.10 21.67
C VAL A 332 21.61 -1.42 21.32
N LYS A 333 20.65 -0.79 21.99
CA LYS A 333 19.22 -0.93 21.69
C LYS A 333 18.90 -0.54 20.24
N GLN A 334 19.38 0.62 19.76
CA GLN A 334 19.12 1.08 18.40
C GLN A 334 19.67 0.12 17.33
N VAL A 335 20.91 -0.36 17.51
CA VAL A 335 21.55 -1.34 16.60
C VAL A 335 20.71 -2.62 16.53
N GLU A 336 20.25 -3.12 17.67
CA GLU A 336 19.56 -4.41 17.79
C GLU A 336 18.07 -4.33 17.37
N GLU A 337 17.44 -3.16 17.49
CA GLU A 337 16.14 -2.84 16.85
C GLU A 337 16.26 -2.83 15.32
N ILE A 338 17.31 -2.20 14.77
CA ILE A 338 17.57 -2.18 13.33
C ILE A 338 17.90 -3.59 12.81
N HIS A 339 18.60 -4.40 13.60
CA HIS A 339 18.86 -5.80 13.32
C HIS A 339 17.55 -6.61 13.24
N ASN A 340 16.63 -6.45 14.19
CA ASN A 340 15.29 -7.06 14.11
C ASN A 340 14.52 -6.56 12.86
N GLU A 341 14.60 -5.27 12.55
CA GLU A 341 13.90 -4.66 11.41
C GLU A 341 14.37 -5.23 10.06
N VAL A 342 15.68 -5.28 9.79
CA VAL A 342 16.20 -5.83 8.52
C VAL A 342 15.94 -7.34 8.39
N GLU A 343 15.97 -8.09 9.50
CA GLU A 343 15.69 -9.52 9.47
C GLU A 343 14.20 -9.83 9.20
N PHE A 344 13.29 -9.23 9.98
CA PHE A 344 11.88 -9.64 10.01
C PHE A 344 10.96 -8.83 9.09
N GLU A 345 11.26 -7.56 8.81
CA GLU A 345 10.45 -6.74 7.90
C GLU A 345 10.94 -6.78 6.46
N TRP A 346 12.19 -7.19 6.21
CA TRP A 346 12.81 -7.18 4.88
C TRP A 346 13.24 -8.57 4.42
N LEU A 347 14.30 -9.14 4.99
CA LEU A 347 14.92 -10.37 4.49
C LEU A 347 13.96 -11.57 4.55
N ARG A 348 13.34 -11.83 5.71
CA ARG A 348 12.40 -12.96 5.86
C ARG A 348 11.12 -12.75 5.07
N GLN A 349 10.59 -11.53 5.02
CA GLN A 349 9.44 -11.20 4.17
C GLN A 349 9.73 -11.51 2.69
N PHE A 350 10.87 -11.06 2.16
CA PHE A 350 11.25 -11.29 0.76
C PHE A 350 11.45 -12.78 0.46
N TRP A 351 12.29 -13.47 1.24
CA TRP A 351 12.64 -14.87 0.97
C TRP A 351 11.49 -15.85 1.23
N PHE A 352 10.56 -15.55 2.14
CA PHE A 352 9.33 -16.33 2.34
C PHE A 352 8.44 -16.36 1.08
N GLN A 353 8.44 -15.29 0.29
CA GLN A 353 7.73 -15.22 -0.99
C GLN A 353 8.48 -15.93 -2.14
N GLY A 354 9.64 -16.52 -1.83
CA GLY A 354 10.45 -17.30 -2.76
C GLY A 354 10.94 -16.50 -3.97
N LYS A 355 11.26 -17.22 -5.05
CA LYS A 355 11.81 -16.63 -6.29
C LYS A 355 10.75 -15.95 -7.18
N ARG A 356 9.56 -15.62 -6.65
CA ARG A 356 8.40 -15.22 -7.47
C ARG A 356 8.64 -13.95 -8.29
N TYR A 357 9.31 -12.97 -7.69
CA TYR A 357 9.70 -11.72 -8.35
C TYR A 357 10.64 -11.93 -9.55
N LEU A 358 11.46 -13.00 -9.54
CA LEU A 358 12.42 -13.33 -10.60
C LEU A 358 11.78 -13.89 -11.89
N LYS A 359 10.45 -14.02 -11.95
CA LYS A 359 9.73 -14.15 -13.22
C LYS A 359 9.52 -12.82 -13.94
N CYS A 360 9.66 -11.70 -13.21
CA CYS A 360 9.31 -10.36 -13.68
C CYS A 360 10.55 -9.49 -13.85
N THR A 361 11.44 -9.48 -12.85
CA THR A 361 12.66 -8.67 -12.80
C THR A 361 13.65 -9.27 -11.80
N ASP A 362 14.95 -9.00 -11.98
CA ASP A 362 15.98 -9.29 -10.97
C ASP A 362 16.32 -8.09 -10.06
N TRP A 363 15.61 -6.95 -10.19
CA TRP A 363 15.89 -5.68 -9.51
C TRP A 363 16.16 -5.81 -8.02
N TRP A 364 15.40 -6.64 -7.29
CA TRP A 364 15.54 -6.84 -5.84
C TRP A 364 16.72 -7.72 -5.41
N LEU A 365 17.39 -8.46 -6.30
CA LEU A 365 18.50 -9.34 -5.91
C LEU A 365 19.68 -8.59 -5.30
N LYS A 366 20.16 -7.54 -5.98
CA LYS A 366 21.30 -6.74 -5.50
C LYS A 366 20.97 -5.95 -4.21
N PRO A 367 19.80 -5.31 -4.08
CA PRO A 367 19.29 -4.80 -2.81
C PRO A 367 19.28 -5.83 -1.68
N MET A 368 18.70 -7.02 -1.90
CA MET A 368 18.56 -8.03 -0.85
C MET A 368 19.92 -8.65 -0.46
N ALA A 369 20.85 -8.80 -1.40
CA ALA A 369 22.23 -9.17 -1.10
C ALA A 369 22.93 -8.13 -0.20
N LYS A 370 22.80 -6.82 -0.50
CA LYS A 370 23.34 -5.75 0.37
C LYS A 370 22.70 -5.76 1.76
N LEU A 371 21.39 -6.00 1.86
CA LEU A 371 20.70 -6.13 3.15
C LEU A 371 21.15 -7.38 3.92
N GLU A 372 21.46 -8.49 3.25
CA GLU A 372 22.00 -9.69 3.89
C GLU A 372 23.45 -9.48 4.36
N GLU A 373 24.30 -8.78 3.59
CA GLU A 373 25.63 -8.37 4.02
C GLU A 373 25.60 -7.46 5.26
N PHE A 374 24.64 -6.54 5.32
CA PHE A 374 24.39 -5.71 6.50
C PHE A 374 23.90 -6.55 7.69
N TRP A 375 22.92 -7.43 7.50
CA TRP A 375 22.44 -8.35 8.55
C TRP A 375 23.55 -9.25 9.11
N ARG A 376 24.42 -9.81 8.25
CA ARG A 376 25.59 -10.61 8.69
C ARG A 376 26.56 -9.81 9.56
N LYS A 377 26.75 -8.51 9.29
CA LYS A 377 27.54 -7.61 10.15
C LYS A 377 26.84 -7.32 11.48
N LEU A 378 25.51 -7.22 11.49
CA LEU A 378 24.72 -7.03 12.70
C LEU A 378 24.73 -8.27 13.62
N GLU A 379 24.70 -9.50 13.09
CA GLU A 379 24.95 -10.71 13.91
C GLU A 379 26.36 -10.71 14.55
N ILE A 380 27.38 -10.18 13.86
CA ILE A 380 28.72 -9.99 14.45
C ILE A 380 28.66 -8.94 15.58
N MET A 381 27.96 -7.83 15.40
CA MET A 381 27.77 -6.81 16.44
C MET A 381 27.04 -7.37 17.68
N THR A 382 25.99 -8.17 17.49
CA THR A 382 25.31 -8.90 18.58
C THR A 382 26.28 -9.82 19.34
N SER A 383 27.18 -10.50 18.63
CA SER A 383 28.23 -11.34 19.22
C SER A 383 29.27 -10.54 20.00
N LEU A 384 29.63 -9.34 19.53
CA LEU A 384 30.51 -8.42 20.26
C LEU A 384 29.85 -7.91 21.55
N VAL A 385 28.58 -7.48 21.52
CA VAL A 385 27.84 -7.11 22.74
C VAL A 385 27.82 -8.26 23.74
N LEU A 386 27.52 -9.48 23.30
CA LEU A 386 27.56 -10.70 24.14
C LEU A 386 28.94 -10.99 24.72
N SER A 387 30.02 -10.57 24.06
CA SER A 387 31.41 -10.79 24.50
C SER A 387 31.86 -9.74 25.51
N GLU A 388 31.51 -8.47 25.29
CA GLU A 388 31.82 -7.37 26.22
C GLU A 388 31.05 -7.51 27.55
N VAL A 389 29.76 -7.84 27.48
CA VAL A 389 28.90 -8.06 28.66
C VAL A 389 29.36 -9.22 29.55
N ARG A 390 30.18 -10.14 29.02
CA ARG A 390 30.78 -11.25 29.78
C ARG A 390 32.08 -10.87 30.51
N LYS A 391 32.66 -9.70 30.27
CA LYS A 391 33.89 -9.27 30.94
C LYS A 391 33.59 -8.84 32.37
N GLU A 392 34.27 -9.45 33.33
CA GLU A 392 34.16 -9.14 34.76
C GLU A 392 34.62 -7.72 35.14
N GLN A 393 35.23 -6.99 34.19
CA GLN A 393 35.83 -5.66 34.37
C GLN A 393 34.86 -4.49 34.11
N GLN A 394 33.61 -4.74 33.70
CA GLN A 394 32.61 -3.67 33.52
C GLN A 394 31.98 -3.21 34.84
N ILE A 395 31.61 -1.92 34.90
CA ILE A 395 30.77 -1.38 35.97
C ILE A 395 29.42 -2.10 35.97
N GLU A 396 29.08 -2.72 37.10
CA GLU A 396 27.94 -3.63 37.22
C GLU A 396 26.59 -2.99 36.84
N GLU A 397 26.38 -1.73 37.19
CA GLU A 397 25.15 -0.98 36.87
C GLU A 397 24.97 -0.81 35.35
N GLN A 398 25.99 -0.31 34.65
CA GLN A 398 25.98 -0.15 33.18
C GLN A 398 25.82 -1.50 32.46
N ARG A 399 26.52 -2.54 32.95
CA ARG A 399 26.38 -3.91 32.44
C ARG A 399 24.94 -4.41 32.56
N ASN A 400 24.31 -4.18 33.71
CA ASN A 400 22.94 -4.61 33.98
C ASN A 400 21.89 -3.82 33.18
N GLU A 401 22.11 -2.53 32.92
CA GLU A 401 21.27 -1.71 32.03
C GLU A 401 21.32 -2.23 30.58
N THR A 402 22.53 -2.37 30.02
CA THR A 402 22.72 -2.87 28.66
C THR A 402 22.19 -4.31 28.51
N ILE A 403 22.39 -5.20 29.49
CA ILE A 403 21.73 -6.52 29.53
C ILE A 403 20.21 -6.40 29.42
N SER A 404 19.60 -5.49 30.18
CA SER A 404 18.14 -5.36 30.31
C SER A 404 17.49 -4.94 28.99
N CYS A 405 18.05 -3.95 28.28
CA CYS A 405 17.57 -3.56 26.96
C CYS A 405 17.83 -4.66 25.91
N PHE A 406 19.05 -5.20 25.88
CA PHE A 406 19.49 -6.20 24.90
C PHE A 406 18.68 -7.50 24.96
N LEU A 407 18.42 -8.01 26.17
CA LEU A 407 17.73 -9.27 26.39
C LEU A 407 16.27 -9.26 25.89
N LEU A 408 15.60 -8.10 25.88
CA LEU A 408 14.25 -7.97 25.33
C LEU A 408 14.24 -8.16 23.81
N LEU A 409 15.15 -7.50 23.11
CA LEU A 409 15.28 -7.58 21.65
C LEU A 409 15.74 -8.98 21.19
N LEU A 410 16.61 -9.64 21.95
CA LEU A 410 16.98 -11.05 21.70
C LEU A 410 15.83 -12.03 21.94
N LYS A 411 15.00 -11.81 22.97
CA LYS A 411 13.79 -12.63 23.21
C LYS A 411 12.78 -12.46 22.07
N GLU A 412 12.59 -11.24 21.57
CA GLU A 412 11.78 -10.97 20.39
C GLU A 412 12.36 -11.66 19.15
N ARG A 413 13.66 -11.46 18.85
CA ARG A 413 14.35 -12.10 17.72
C ARG A 413 14.19 -13.61 17.75
N GLN A 414 14.36 -14.24 18.91
CA GLN A 414 14.21 -15.69 19.06
C GLN A 414 12.75 -16.18 18.94
N LYS A 415 11.77 -15.35 19.32
CA LYS A 415 10.34 -15.63 19.05
C LYS A 415 10.06 -15.55 17.56
N LEU A 416 10.47 -14.46 16.91
CA LEU A 416 10.21 -14.22 15.49
C LEU A 416 10.98 -15.20 14.59
N ARG A 417 12.23 -15.59 14.91
CA ARG A 417 12.96 -16.66 14.22
C ARG A 417 12.16 -17.97 14.23
N LYS A 418 11.60 -18.37 15.38
CA LYS A 418 10.72 -19.55 15.46
C LYS A 418 9.43 -19.39 14.66
N GLU A 419 8.78 -18.22 14.75
CA GLU A 419 7.53 -17.94 14.02
C GLU A 419 7.71 -17.99 12.49
N TRP A 420 8.84 -17.50 11.98
CA TRP A 420 9.25 -17.53 10.57
C TRP A 420 9.92 -18.83 10.11
N THR A 421 10.13 -19.81 11.00
CA THR A 421 10.54 -21.18 10.66
C THR A 421 9.36 -22.16 10.72
N ALA A 422 8.27 -21.80 11.40
CA ALA A 422 7.01 -22.54 11.43
C ALA A 422 5.97 -22.04 10.39
N ARG A 423 6.24 -20.92 9.73
CA ARG A 423 5.47 -20.35 8.61
C ARG A 423 6.11 -20.76 7.29
#